data_AF-A0A924F1R4-F1
#
_entry.id   AF-A0A924F1R4-F1
#
_cell.length_a   1.000
_cell.length_b   1.000
_cell.length_c   1.000
_cell.angle_alpha   90.00
_cell.angle_beta   90.00
_cell.angle_gamma   90.00
#
_symmetry.space_group_name_H-M   'P 1'
#
loop_
_entity.id
_entity.type
_entity.pdbx_description
1 polymer ?
#
loop_
_entity_poly.entity_id
_entity_poly.type
_entity_poly.pdbx_seq_one_letter_code
_entity_poly.pdbx_strand_id
1 'polypeptide(L)'
;MWLLLLPLLAQVPTDPALLDAEHARRQGAPALRAAAAGGDPPAQQGAARALGRLEDPANAGALMPLLSSTSAPVRRAAAGALAQLRVSHDFSALLRTERDPTVRASMYEAAGRTRERSGAVEAMLATGLTDADPTARAGAARGLESFMRLDTTKTPVQPATVAALHAAFTANTGRDIRQLLLLAMSAGGDRDSAALTAALRDTSALVRRLAVMGLRTWVDDPSPMVRYEALRVAGTCERAEQSLAGFGGHVTLAAIQVLGVKRCAGTSLRQRVTGDADWRIRAQALEAIAAGDAAAAAPLLAGMSNDPVWQVRAAVARVARIVKDTAALARLARDTAPNVAIEAITTSEDAVGVLRSEHAGLLLAAAERLKGAPDLRARLPRLVGTFNRLTADGTMTLRDARVAILTRIGEVADTSTNAVLRDALYDRDPAIATLAARILSARMGTTVSPGTTQLPIPPIPPANFIRALQGASARITMRGLGTMTVDLLTDEAPVTVGVFAQLAESGQYDGLTFHRIVPNFVIQGGSPGADEYDGRTREFMRDEVGFARNARGTIGISTRGRDTGDGQIYFNLVDNVRLDRDYTVMATMRRGLDVMDSIQAGDVIERIEIVRATSPACRPGARPSRRASPSCR
;
A
#
# COMPACT_ATOMS: atom_id res chain seq x y z
N MET A 1 -18.51 15.98 13.42
CA MET A 1 -18.36 16.93 12.29
C MET A 1 -17.29 17.96 12.68
N TRP A 2 -16.03 17.56 12.63
CA TRP A 2 -14.87 18.45 12.72
C TRP A 2 -13.95 18.00 11.58
N LEU A 3 -14.09 18.66 10.43
CA LEU A 3 -13.03 18.66 9.43
C LEU A 3 -11.80 19.21 10.14
N LEU A 4 -10.74 18.41 10.22
CA LEU A 4 -9.40 18.95 10.41
C LEU A 4 -9.20 19.96 9.30
N LEU A 5 -9.33 21.25 9.64
CA LEU A 5 -8.69 22.32 8.90
C LEU A 5 -7.20 21.99 8.95
N LEU A 6 -6.74 21.24 7.95
CA LEU A 6 -5.38 21.37 7.49
C LEU A 6 -5.15 22.87 7.37
N PRO A 7 -4.21 23.47 8.12
CA PRO A 7 -3.79 24.81 7.75
C PRO A 7 -3.43 24.70 6.28
N LEU A 8 -3.99 25.60 5.45
CA LEU A 8 -3.45 25.86 4.12
C LEU A 8 -1.98 26.21 4.35
N LEU A 9 -1.12 25.19 4.39
CA LEU A 9 0.30 25.37 4.17
C LEU A 9 0.35 26.07 2.83
N ALA A 10 0.91 27.28 2.82
CA ALA A 10 1.16 28.00 1.58
C ALA A 10 1.77 26.99 0.60
N GLN A 11 1.02 26.66 -0.45
CA GLN A 11 1.40 25.65 -1.42
C GLN A 11 2.75 26.07 -1.96
N VAL A 12 3.80 25.28 -1.72
CA VAL A 12 5.10 25.57 -2.32
C VAL A 12 4.92 25.27 -3.80
N PRO A 13 4.99 26.28 -4.68
CA PRO A 13 4.90 26.03 -6.11
C PRO A 13 5.96 24.99 -6.47
N THR A 14 5.58 23.98 -7.26
CA THR A 14 6.54 22.99 -7.73
C THR A 14 7.56 23.71 -8.59
N ASP A 15 8.74 24.00 -8.02
CA ASP A 15 9.87 24.52 -8.76
C ASP A 15 10.30 23.41 -9.75
N PRO A 16 10.17 23.63 -11.08
CA PRO A 16 10.51 22.63 -12.07
C PRO A 16 11.96 22.15 -11.93
N ALA A 17 12.89 23.04 -11.56
CA ALA A 17 14.30 22.67 -11.41
C ALA A 17 14.52 21.70 -10.23
N LEU A 18 13.83 21.92 -9.10
CA LEU A 18 13.88 20.98 -7.97
C LEU A 18 13.19 19.66 -8.30
N LEU A 19 12.09 19.70 -9.05
CA LEU A 19 11.37 18.50 -9.47
C LEU A 19 12.24 17.63 -10.39
N ASP A 20 12.88 18.25 -11.38
CA ASP A 20 13.78 17.58 -12.32
C ASP A 20 15.02 17.03 -11.60
N ALA A 21 15.59 17.78 -10.66
CA ALA A 21 16.71 17.32 -9.84
C ALA A 21 16.32 16.14 -8.94
N GLU A 22 15.14 16.16 -8.31
CA GLU A 22 14.61 15.01 -7.57
C GLU A 22 14.41 13.81 -8.49
N HIS A 23 13.88 14.03 -9.69
CA HIS A 23 13.61 12.98 -10.68
C HIS A 23 14.89 12.35 -11.24
N ALA A 24 15.97 13.12 -11.33
CA ALA A 24 17.31 12.64 -11.63
C ALA A 24 17.92 11.75 -10.52
N ARG A 25 17.20 11.55 -9.40
CA ARG A 25 17.59 10.71 -8.25
C ARG A 25 18.98 11.11 -7.73
N ARG A 26 19.91 10.15 -7.58
CA ARG A 26 21.28 10.40 -7.11
C ARG A 26 22.03 11.43 -7.96
N GLN A 27 21.75 11.51 -9.25
CA GLN A 27 22.44 12.45 -10.16
C GLN A 27 22.04 13.91 -9.89
N GLY A 28 20.82 14.16 -9.40
CA GLY A 28 20.37 15.51 -9.05
C GLY A 28 20.65 15.92 -7.61
N ALA A 29 21.17 15.02 -6.75
CA ALA A 29 21.48 15.33 -5.36
C ALA A 29 22.40 16.57 -5.17
N PRO A 30 23.44 16.81 -6.00
CA PRO A 30 24.26 18.02 -5.87
C PRO A 30 23.45 19.32 -6.04
N ALA A 31 22.54 19.38 -7.01
CA ALA A 31 21.69 20.54 -7.24
C ALA A 31 20.73 20.78 -6.08
N LEU A 32 20.15 19.71 -5.52
CA LEU A 32 19.29 19.80 -4.34
C LEU A 32 20.07 20.28 -3.10
N ARG A 33 21.30 19.80 -2.88
CA ARG A 33 22.15 20.28 -1.77
C ARG A 33 22.49 21.76 -1.92
N ALA A 34 22.75 22.22 -3.15
CA ALA A 34 23.00 23.63 -3.43
C ALA A 34 21.76 24.49 -3.13
N ALA A 35 20.56 24.04 -3.53
CA ALA A 35 19.31 24.72 -3.22
C ALA A 35 19.00 24.75 -1.70
N ALA A 36 19.30 23.66 -0.99
CA ALA A 36 19.19 23.60 0.47
C ALA A 36 20.14 24.58 1.18
N ALA A 37 21.34 24.81 0.65
CA ALA A 37 22.30 25.77 1.18
C ALA A 37 22.02 27.23 0.79
N GLY A 38 21.09 27.46 -0.13
CA GLY A 38 20.67 28.80 -0.56
C GLY A 38 19.92 29.57 0.53
N GLY A 39 19.53 30.82 0.25
CA GLY A 39 18.85 31.70 1.21
C GLY A 39 17.32 31.77 1.08
N ASP A 40 16.72 31.17 0.05
CA ASP A 40 15.28 31.26 -0.21
C ASP A 40 14.49 30.15 0.52
N PRO A 41 13.62 30.47 1.50
CA PRO A 41 12.96 29.45 2.32
C PRO A 41 12.07 28.46 1.54
N PRO A 42 11.27 28.85 0.53
CA PRO A 42 10.55 27.90 -0.32
C PRO A 42 11.48 26.91 -1.04
N ALA A 43 12.57 27.40 -1.64
CA ALA A 43 13.57 26.53 -2.28
C ALA A 43 14.25 25.59 -1.29
N GLN A 44 14.64 26.09 -0.11
CA GLN A 44 15.20 25.28 0.97
C GLN A 44 14.25 24.16 1.43
N GLN A 45 12.97 24.50 1.60
CA GLN A 45 11.92 23.55 2.00
C GLN A 45 11.74 22.46 0.94
N GLY A 46 11.64 22.83 -0.34
CA GLY A 46 11.52 21.89 -1.45
C GLY A 46 12.74 20.98 -1.58
N ALA A 47 13.94 21.56 -1.50
CA ALA A 47 15.20 20.84 -1.53
C ALA A 47 15.34 19.85 -0.37
N ALA A 48 14.98 20.25 0.86
CA ALA A 48 15.02 19.37 2.03
C ALA A 48 14.11 18.15 1.86
N ARG A 49 12.88 18.36 1.36
CA ARG A 49 11.93 17.28 1.05
C ARG A 49 12.49 16.31 0.01
N ALA A 50 13.00 16.83 -1.10
CA ALA A 50 13.59 16.03 -2.17
C ALA A 50 14.80 15.23 -1.70
N LEU A 51 15.72 15.84 -0.95
CA LEU A 51 16.90 15.17 -0.36
C LEU A 51 16.51 14.03 0.58
N GLY A 52 15.44 14.22 1.38
CA GLY A 52 14.90 13.16 2.24
C GLY A 52 14.37 11.98 1.44
N ARG A 53 13.61 12.24 0.36
CA ARG A 53 13.05 11.20 -0.54
C ARG A 53 14.11 10.39 -1.27
N LEU A 54 15.31 10.93 -1.48
CA LEU A 54 16.41 10.14 -2.04
C LEU A 54 16.88 9.01 -1.10
N GLU A 55 16.53 9.05 0.20
CA GLU A 55 16.90 8.03 1.19
C GLU A 55 18.40 7.72 1.28
N ASP A 56 19.23 8.69 0.88
CA ASP A 56 20.68 8.61 0.96
C ASP A 56 21.18 9.31 2.24
N PRO A 57 21.73 8.57 3.22
CA PRO A 57 22.28 9.15 4.44
C PRO A 57 23.36 10.21 4.19
N ALA A 58 24.03 10.20 3.03
CA ALA A 58 25.00 11.23 2.66
C ALA A 58 24.38 12.64 2.54
N ASN A 59 23.06 12.76 2.44
CA ASN A 59 22.35 14.03 2.40
C ASN A 59 22.15 14.67 3.79
N ALA A 60 22.39 13.94 4.89
CA ALA A 60 22.15 14.44 6.24
C ALA A 60 22.92 15.73 6.56
N GLY A 61 24.17 15.85 6.07
CA GLY A 61 24.99 17.05 6.28
C GLY A 61 24.40 18.33 5.68
N ALA A 62 23.62 18.22 4.59
CA ALA A 62 22.92 19.36 4.00
C ALA A 62 21.60 19.70 4.72
N LEU A 63 21.03 18.75 5.47
CA LEU A 63 19.75 18.89 6.17
C LEU A 63 19.90 19.42 7.60
N MET A 64 20.95 19.01 8.31
CA MET A 64 21.16 19.40 9.71
C MET A 64 21.22 20.93 9.92
N PRO A 65 21.92 21.73 9.09
CA PRO A 65 21.94 23.19 9.26
C PRO A 65 20.55 23.84 9.15
N LEU A 66 19.64 23.25 8.37
CA LEU A 66 18.29 23.76 8.16
C LEU A 66 17.41 23.66 9.41
N LEU A 67 17.77 22.83 10.39
CA LEU A 67 17.08 22.77 11.69
C LEU A 67 17.20 24.08 12.49
N SER A 68 18.16 24.94 12.15
CA SER A 68 18.34 26.27 12.75
C SER A 68 17.78 27.40 11.89
N SER A 69 17.07 27.08 10.80
CA SER A 69 16.46 28.11 9.93
C SER A 69 15.47 28.98 10.69
N THR A 70 15.38 30.26 10.35
CA THR A 70 14.34 31.16 10.88
C THR A 70 12.93 30.76 10.43
N SER A 71 12.83 30.02 9.31
CA SER A 71 11.57 29.54 8.74
C SER A 71 11.15 28.20 9.36
N ALA A 72 10.02 28.19 10.06
CA ALA A 72 9.45 26.97 10.65
C ALA A 72 9.13 25.88 9.60
N PRO A 73 8.57 26.19 8.41
CA PRO A 73 8.41 25.22 7.34
C PRO A 73 9.71 24.55 6.89
N VAL A 74 10.82 25.29 6.86
CA VAL A 74 12.16 24.75 6.53
C VAL A 74 12.65 23.81 7.63
N ARG A 75 12.56 24.22 8.91
CA ARG A 75 12.94 23.36 10.04
C ARG A 75 12.13 22.07 10.07
N ARG A 76 10.82 22.17 9.83
CA ARG A 76 9.93 21.01 9.72
C ARG A 76 10.32 20.09 8.56
N ALA A 77 10.61 20.67 7.40
CA ALA A 77 11.06 19.92 6.23
C ALA A 77 12.36 19.15 6.50
N ALA A 78 13.33 19.81 7.14
CA ALA A 78 14.59 19.22 7.54
C ALA A 78 14.41 18.06 8.54
N ALA A 79 13.63 18.26 9.61
CA ALA A 79 13.35 17.20 10.58
C ALA A 79 12.66 15.99 9.92
N GLY A 80 11.66 16.23 9.07
CA GLY A 80 11.00 15.16 8.32
C GLY A 80 11.91 14.43 7.34
N ALA A 81 12.83 15.14 6.68
CA ALA A 81 13.81 14.54 5.80
C ALA A 81 14.79 13.65 6.58
N LEU A 82 15.27 14.09 7.76
CA LEU A 82 16.09 13.26 8.63
C LEU A 82 15.35 12.00 9.10
N ALA A 83 14.04 12.10 9.37
CA ALA A 83 13.18 10.95 9.67
C ALA A 83 13.11 9.94 8.52
N GLN A 84 13.09 10.43 7.27
CA GLN A 84 13.13 9.60 6.06
C GLN A 84 14.47 8.89 5.91
N LEU A 85 15.58 9.60 6.12
CA LEU A 85 16.94 9.04 6.05
C LEU A 85 17.26 8.05 7.19
N ARG A 86 16.49 8.10 8.28
CA ARG A 86 16.67 7.31 9.52
C ARG A 86 18.06 7.49 10.13
N VAL A 87 18.55 8.72 10.13
CA VAL A 87 19.85 9.10 10.72
C VAL A 87 19.65 9.52 12.19
N SER A 88 20.66 9.29 13.03
CA SER A 88 20.60 9.73 14.43
C SER A 88 20.94 11.22 14.55
N HIS A 89 20.19 11.92 15.40
CA HIS A 89 20.41 13.31 15.76
C HIS A 89 19.78 13.57 17.13
N ASP A 90 20.52 14.25 18.01
CA ASP A 90 19.99 14.65 19.32
C ASP A 90 19.14 15.92 19.19
N PHE A 91 17.82 15.76 19.26
CA PHE A 91 16.87 16.86 19.22
C PHE A 91 16.64 17.52 20.59
N SER A 92 17.24 17.04 21.68
CA SER A 92 16.91 17.46 23.05
C SER A 92 17.06 18.97 23.27
N ALA A 93 18.13 19.56 22.74
CA ALA A 93 18.35 21.01 22.86
C ALA A 93 17.36 21.82 22.01
N LEU A 94 17.07 21.37 20.79
CA LEU A 94 16.14 22.03 19.87
C LEU A 94 14.69 21.95 20.37
N LEU A 95 14.27 20.81 20.91
CA LEU A 95 12.93 20.63 21.45
C LEU A 95 12.63 21.57 22.62
N ARG A 96 13.63 21.94 23.42
CA ARG A 96 13.47 22.91 24.53
C ARG A 96 13.26 24.35 24.06
N THR A 97 13.77 24.70 22.88
CA THR A 97 13.76 26.09 22.38
C THR A 97 12.75 26.30 21.24
N GLU A 98 12.31 25.23 20.57
CA GLU A 98 11.38 25.28 19.46
C GLU A 98 9.96 25.65 19.91
N ARG A 99 9.45 26.74 19.35
CA ARG A 99 8.12 27.28 19.68
C ARG A 99 7.02 26.68 18.80
N ASP A 100 7.34 26.27 17.57
CA ASP A 100 6.37 25.71 16.63
C ASP A 100 6.08 24.23 16.96
N PRO A 101 4.83 23.88 17.34
CA PRO A 101 4.48 22.53 17.74
C PRO A 101 4.55 21.52 16.58
N THR A 102 4.39 21.98 15.34
CA THR A 102 4.48 21.11 14.15
C THR A 102 5.94 20.74 13.83
N VAL A 103 6.88 21.64 14.15
CA VAL A 103 8.31 21.36 14.10
C VAL A 103 8.69 20.38 15.21
N ARG A 104 8.26 20.63 16.46
CA ARG A 104 8.48 19.68 17.58
C ARG A 104 7.93 18.28 17.26
N ALA A 105 6.71 18.20 16.74
CA ALA A 105 6.12 16.93 16.32
C ALA A 105 6.99 16.20 15.29
N SER A 106 7.55 16.92 14.31
CA SER A 106 8.41 16.32 13.28
C SER A 106 9.77 15.89 13.83
N MET A 107 10.32 16.60 14.83
CA MET A 107 11.53 16.20 15.54
C MET A 107 11.31 14.91 16.35
N TYR A 108 10.20 14.80 17.07
CA TYR A 108 9.86 13.56 17.79
C TYR A 108 9.72 12.37 16.84
N GLU A 109 9.07 12.54 15.69
CA GLU A 109 8.96 11.46 14.71
C GLU A 109 10.31 11.08 14.09
N ALA A 110 11.18 12.06 13.85
CA ALA A 110 12.54 11.83 13.37
C ALA A 110 13.35 11.01 14.38
N ALA A 111 13.28 11.39 15.65
CA ALA A 111 13.89 10.63 16.75
C ALA A 111 13.34 9.20 16.84
N GLY A 112 12.04 8.99 16.67
CA GLY A 112 11.46 7.64 16.70
C GLY A 112 11.95 6.72 15.57
N ARG A 113 12.19 7.27 14.38
CA ARG A 113 12.61 6.50 13.19
C ARG A 113 14.12 6.25 13.08
N THR A 114 14.92 6.84 13.97
CA THR A 114 16.38 6.63 14.01
C THR A 114 16.75 5.14 14.08
N ARG A 115 17.95 4.80 13.61
CA ARG A 115 18.51 3.45 13.76
C ARG A 115 19.05 3.20 15.17
N GLU A 116 19.33 4.25 15.93
CA GLU A 116 19.78 4.15 17.32
C GLU A 116 18.65 3.72 18.26
N ARG A 117 18.90 2.71 19.11
CA ARG A 117 17.92 2.20 20.08
C ARG A 117 18.40 2.45 21.51
N SER A 118 18.64 3.72 21.84
CA SER A 118 19.11 4.11 23.17
C SER A 118 17.95 4.51 24.10
N GLY A 119 18.12 4.25 25.39
CA GLY A 119 17.17 4.68 26.41
C GLY A 119 17.01 6.20 26.51
N ALA A 120 18.00 6.97 26.04
CA ALA A 120 17.91 8.43 25.96
C ALA A 120 16.88 8.89 24.92
N VAL A 121 16.87 8.28 23.73
CA VAL A 121 15.87 8.55 22.70
C VAL A 121 14.48 8.16 23.19
N GLU A 122 14.35 6.99 23.81
CA GLU A 122 13.08 6.53 24.37
C GLU A 122 12.54 7.49 25.44
N ALA A 123 13.37 7.90 26.40
CA ALA A 123 12.99 8.82 27.47
C ALA A 123 12.59 10.21 26.92
N MET A 124 13.28 10.72 25.90
CA MET A 124 12.93 11.97 25.23
C MET A 124 11.54 11.89 24.59
N LEU A 125 11.24 10.77 23.90
CA LEU A 125 9.95 10.54 23.28
C LEU A 125 8.82 10.38 24.32
N ALA A 126 9.08 9.66 25.41
CA ALA A 126 8.16 9.52 26.54
C ALA A 126 7.83 10.88 27.18
N THR A 127 8.85 11.73 27.37
CA THR A 127 8.66 13.10 27.88
C THR A 127 7.74 13.92 26.98
N GLY A 128 7.89 13.78 25.66
CA GLY A 128 7.06 14.46 24.67
C GLY A 128 5.56 14.14 24.74
N LEU A 129 5.16 13.04 25.38
CA LEU A 129 3.74 12.73 25.63
C LEU A 129 3.06 13.74 26.56
N THR A 130 3.83 14.55 27.28
CA THR A 130 3.35 15.60 28.17
C THR A 130 3.52 17.02 27.60
N ASP A 131 3.89 17.14 26.31
CA ASP A 131 3.98 18.45 25.64
C ASP A 131 2.67 19.23 25.78
N ALA A 132 2.77 20.54 25.98
CA ALA A 132 1.61 21.41 26.13
C ALA A 132 0.71 21.38 24.88
N ASP A 133 1.30 21.26 23.69
CA ASP A 133 0.56 21.26 22.42
C ASP A 133 0.12 19.84 22.00
N PRO A 134 -1.16 19.62 21.67
CA PRO A 134 -1.67 18.33 21.21
C PRO A 134 -0.96 17.78 19.96
N THR A 135 -0.50 18.65 19.06
CA THR A 135 0.21 18.26 17.83
C THR A 135 1.56 17.65 18.15
N ALA A 136 2.30 18.28 19.07
CA ALA A 136 3.59 17.79 19.52
C ALA A 136 3.43 16.47 20.30
N ARG A 137 2.41 16.33 21.16
CA ARG A 137 2.08 15.05 21.81
C ARG A 137 1.81 13.93 20.80
N ALA A 138 1.06 14.22 19.74
CA ALA A 138 0.80 13.25 18.68
C ALA A 138 2.07 12.87 17.91
N GLY A 139 2.99 13.82 17.70
CA GLY A 139 4.32 13.54 17.16
C GLY A 139 5.15 12.63 18.06
N ALA A 140 5.15 12.87 19.37
CA ALA A 140 5.80 12.02 20.36
C ALA A 140 5.23 10.60 20.39
N ALA A 141 3.89 10.45 20.38
CA ALA A 141 3.24 9.15 20.33
C ALA A 141 3.57 8.37 19.03
N ARG A 142 3.59 9.05 17.87
CA ARG A 142 4.07 8.45 16.60
C ARG A 142 5.54 8.06 16.67
N GLY A 143 6.37 8.92 17.27
CA GLY A 143 7.79 8.64 17.48
C GLY A 143 8.00 7.37 18.32
N LEU A 144 7.29 7.22 19.45
CA LEU A 144 7.33 6.00 20.27
C LEU A 144 6.83 4.77 19.50
N GLU A 145 5.71 4.87 18.80
CA GLU A 145 5.19 3.76 17.98
C GLU A 145 6.25 3.28 16.99
N SER A 146 6.86 4.21 16.24
CA SER A 146 7.87 3.86 15.24
C SER A 146 9.17 3.38 15.87
N PHE A 147 9.57 3.94 17.02
CA PHE A 147 10.74 3.50 17.77
C PHE A 147 10.62 2.03 18.18
N MET A 148 9.47 1.66 18.76
CA MET A 148 9.18 0.30 19.23
C MET A 148 8.96 -0.66 18.07
N ARG A 149 8.14 -0.28 17.07
CA ARG A 149 7.81 -1.15 15.94
C ARG A 149 9.01 -1.47 15.06
N LEU A 150 9.91 -0.50 14.85
CA LEU A 150 11.09 -0.68 14.03
C LEU A 150 12.27 -1.28 14.80
N ASP A 151 12.10 -1.64 16.08
CA ASP A 151 13.11 -2.39 16.82
C ASP A 151 12.98 -3.89 16.54
N THR A 152 13.85 -4.39 15.65
CA THR A 152 13.92 -5.82 15.34
C THR A 152 14.54 -6.66 16.46
N THR A 153 15.23 -6.03 17.43
CA THR A 153 15.84 -6.73 18.57
C THR A 153 14.86 -6.96 19.72
N LYS A 154 13.70 -6.29 19.69
CA LYS A 154 12.64 -6.38 20.72
C LYS A 154 13.16 -6.05 22.12
N THR A 155 13.89 -4.94 22.22
CA THR A 155 14.38 -4.40 23.48
C THR A 155 13.19 -4.13 24.40
N PRO A 156 13.23 -4.56 25.67
CA PRO A 156 12.17 -4.26 26.62
C PRO A 156 11.98 -2.75 26.78
N VAL A 157 10.73 -2.29 26.68
CA VAL A 157 10.36 -0.89 26.91
C VAL A 157 10.61 -0.52 28.37
N GLN A 158 11.13 0.69 28.61
CA GLN A 158 11.42 1.15 29.97
C GLN A 158 10.11 1.27 30.78
N PRO A 159 10.11 0.86 32.07
CA PRO A 159 8.93 0.98 32.93
C PRO A 159 8.35 2.41 32.98
N ALA A 160 9.23 3.42 32.95
CA ALA A 160 8.82 4.83 32.91
C ALA A 160 8.07 5.20 31.63
N THR A 161 8.48 4.66 30.48
CA THR A 161 7.80 4.85 29.19
C THR A 161 6.43 4.19 29.18
N VAL A 162 6.32 2.97 29.72
CA VAL A 162 5.02 2.28 29.88
C VAL A 162 4.07 3.11 30.73
N ALA A 163 4.53 3.57 31.90
CA ALA A 163 3.74 4.43 32.78
C ALA A 163 3.33 5.74 32.09
N ALA A 164 4.22 6.35 31.31
CA ALA A 164 3.93 7.57 30.55
C ALA A 164 2.85 7.34 29.47
N LEU A 165 2.90 6.21 28.75
CA LEU A 165 1.88 5.84 27.77
C LEU A 165 0.51 5.68 28.42
N HIS A 166 0.42 4.99 29.57
CA HIS A 166 -0.83 4.79 30.31
C HIS A 166 -1.41 6.10 30.83
N ALA A 167 -0.57 6.95 31.41
CA ALA A 167 -0.96 8.27 31.90
C ALA A 167 -1.46 9.15 30.74
N ALA A 168 -0.73 9.17 29.62
CA ALA A 168 -1.13 9.93 28.43
C ALA A 168 -2.45 9.43 27.84
N PHE A 169 -2.69 8.11 27.84
CA PHE A 169 -3.95 7.55 27.33
C PHE A 169 -5.14 8.01 28.18
N THR A 170 -4.97 8.01 29.50
CA THR A 170 -6.00 8.46 30.44
C THR A 170 -6.25 9.96 30.35
N ALA A 171 -5.18 10.76 30.19
CA ALA A 171 -5.27 12.22 30.17
C ALA A 171 -5.84 12.80 28.86
N ASN A 172 -5.90 12.02 27.78
CA ASN A 172 -6.36 12.51 26.48
C ASN A 172 -7.67 11.84 26.05
N THR A 173 -8.58 12.63 25.47
CA THR A 173 -9.88 12.18 24.93
C THR A 173 -9.94 12.17 23.40
N GLY A 174 -8.98 12.80 22.72
CA GLY A 174 -8.93 12.87 21.26
C GLY A 174 -8.67 11.51 20.63
N ARG A 175 -9.43 11.17 19.58
CA ARG A 175 -9.29 9.92 18.81
C ARG A 175 -7.84 9.66 18.41
N ASP A 176 -7.23 10.60 17.70
CA ASP A 176 -5.97 10.36 16.99
C ASP A 176 -4.84 10.01 17.96
N ILE A 177 -4.71 10.78 19.04
CA ILE A 177 -3.71 10.51 20.07
C ILE A 177 -3.99 9.20 20.82
N ARG A 178 -5.24 8.90 21.17
CA ARG A 178 -5.59 7.65 21.87
C ARG A 178 -5.30 6.42 21.02
N GLN A 179 -5.61 6.48 19.73
CA GLN A 179 -5.27 5.42 18.78
C GLN A 179 -3.75 5.23 18.68
N LEU A 180 -2.99 6.31 18.55
CA LEU A 180 -1.52 6.25 18.50
C LEU A 180 -0.92 5.63 19.76
N LEU A 181 -1.44 6.00 20.93
CA LEU A 181 -0.98 5.47 22.21
C LEU A 181 -1.24 3.96 22.32
N LEU A 182 -2.41 3.48 21.91
CA LEU A 182 -2.69 2.03 21.87
C LEU A 182 -1.79 1.28 20.87
N LEU A 183 -1.49 1.89 19.72
CA LEU A 183 -0.56 1.32 18.74
C LEU A 183 0.87 1.26 19.31
N ALA A 184 1.32 2.30 20.01
CA ALA A 184 2.61 2.33 20.67
C ALA A 184 2.71 1.27 21.78
N MET A 185 1.70 1.17 22.66
CA MET A 185 1.62 0.10 23.68
C MET A 185 1.71 -1.29 23.02
N SER A 186 0.92 -1.53 21.98
CA SER A 186 0.95 -2.81 21.26
C SER A 186 2.31 -3.09 20.60
N ALA A 187 2.99 -2.08 20.06
CA ALA A 187 4.32 -2.21 19.48
C ALA A 187 5.38 -2.52 20.55
N GLY A 188 5.23 -1.93 21.73
CA GLY A 188 6.05 -2.20 22.92
C GLY A 188 5.76 -3.53 23.61
N GLY A 189 4.81 -4.32 23.11
CA GLY A 189 4.40 -5.60 23.71
C GLY A 189 3.56 -5.46 24.98
N ASP A 190 3.11 -4.25 25.31
CA ASP A 190 2.24 -3.99 26.44
C ASP A 190 0.81 -4.48 26.14
N ARG A 191 0.26 -5.23 27.08
CA ARG A 191 -1.08 -5.81 27.02
C ARG A 191 -1.93 -5.39 28.21
N ASP A 192 -1.63 -4.24 28.80
CA ASP A 192 -2.35 -3.75 29.96
C ASP A 192 -3.88 -3.79 29.74
N SER A 193 -4.52 -4.62 30.56
CA SER A 193 -5.94 -4.86 30.52
C SER A 193 -6.75 -3.61 30.91
N ALA A 194 -6.22 -2.71 31.74
CA ALA A 194 -6.98 -1.56 32.23
C ALA A 194 -7.18 -0.50 31.14
N ALA A 195 -6.11 -0.05 30.48
CA ALA A 195 -6.20 0.90 29.37
C ALA A 195 -7.04 0.35 28.21
N LEU A 196 -6.85 -0.92 27.84
CA LEU A 196 -7.64 -1.56 26.80
C LEU A 196 -9.12 -1.72 27.20
N THR A 197 -9.42 -2.05 28.46
CA THR A 197 -10.80 -2.16 28.93
C THR A 197 -11.51 -0.81 28.90
N ALA A 198 -10.82 0.27 29.30
CA ALA A 198 -11.35 1.62 29.17
C ALA A 198 -11.59 1.99 27.69
N ALA A 199 -10.69 1.58 26.80
CA ALA A 199 -10.79 1.80 25.36
C ALA A 199 -11.98 1.09 24.69
N LEU A 200 -12.54 0.03 25.28
CA LEU A 200 -13.76 -0.62 24.77
C LEU A 200 -14.99 0.30 24.82
N ARG A 201 -14.99 1.33 25.68
CA ARG A 201 -16.08 2.29 25.83
C ARG A 201 -15.82 3.61 25.11
N ASP A 202 -14.77 3.67 24.29
CA ASP A 202 -14.38 4.88 23.58
C ASP A 202 -15.44 5.32 22.57
N THR A 203 -15.58 6.62 22.33
CA THR A 203 -16.51 7.14 21.32
C THR A 203 -16.09 6.75 19.89
N SER A 204 -14.80 6.55 19.65
CA SER A 204 -14.25 6.19 18.35
C SER A 204 -14.23 4.67 18.14
N ALA A 205 -14.87 4.22 17.05
CA ALA A 205 -14.77 2.84 16.60
C ALA A 205 -13.32 2.40 16.28
N LEU A 206 -12.46 3.33 15.85
CA LEU A 206 -11.04 3.03 15.59
C LEU A 206 -10.22 2.77 16.86
N VAL A 207 -10.66 3.31 17.99
CA VAL A 207 -10.05 3.03 19.31
C VAL A 207 -10.62 1.73 19.86
N ARG A 208 -11.96 1.57 19.83
CA ARG A 208 -12.63 0.34 20.28
C ARG A 208 -12.13 -0.91 19.52
N ARG A 209 -11.89 -0.83 18.21
CA ARG A 209 -11.34 -1.99 17.46
C ARG A 209 -9.96 -2.41 17.97
N LEU A 210 -9.09 -1.46 18.35
CA LEU A 210 -7.75 -1.77 18.85
C LEU A 210 -7.83 -2.40 20.24
N ALA A 211 -8.76 -1.94 21.06
CA ALA A 211 -9.09 -2.54 22.34
C ALA A 211 -9.57 -3.99 22.19
N VAL A 212 -10.51 -4.24 21.27
CA VAL A 212 -11.00 -5.58 20.94
C VAL A 212 -9.87 -6.49 20.47
N MET A 213 -9.00 -5.99 19.57
CA MET A 213 -7.85 -6.73 19.07
C MET A 213 -6.85 -7.07 20.18
N GLY A 214 -6.54 -6.11 21.06
CA GLY A 214 -5.60 -6.27 22.16
C GLY A 214 -6.09 -7.23 23.24
N LEU A 215 -7.36 -7.11 23.64
CA LEU A 215 -8.00 -7.98 24.64
C LEU A 215 -8.41 -9.34 24.08
N ARG A 216 -8.49 -9.46 22.75
CA ARG A 216 -9.03 -10.64 22.04
C ARG A 216 -10.41 -11.03 22.57
N THR A 217 -11.28 -10.04 22.75
CA THR A 217 -12.58 -10.20 23.40
C THR A 217 -13.74 -10.08 22.42
N TRP A 218 -14.89 -10.61 22.80
CA TRP A 218 -16.14 -10.43 22.07
C TRP A 218 -16.87 -9.18 22.54
N VAL A 219 -17.39 -8.40 21.59
CA VAL A 219 -18.26 -7.26 21.87
C VAL A 219 -19.38 -7.21 20.84
N ASP A 220 -20.56 -6.79 21.29
CA ASP A 220 -21.61 -6.33 20.39
C ASP A 220 -21.53 -4.81 20.28
N ASP A 221 -20.97 -4.34 19.17
CA ASP A 221 -20.65 -2.93 18.94
C ASP A 221 -21.54 -2.35 17.85
N PRO A 222 -21.98 -1.08 17.92
CA PRO A 222 -22.75 -0.46 16.83
C PRO A 222 -21.98 -0.42 15.50
N SER A 223 -20.64 -0.33 15.53
CA SER A 223 -19.82 -0.33 14.32
C SER A 223 -19.64 -1.74 13.75
N PRO A 224 -20.01 -1.98 12.47
CA PRO A 224 -19.75 -3.24 11.80
C PRO A 224 -18.26 -3.63 11.81
N MET A 225 -17.36 -2.65 11.74
CA MET A 225 -15.91 -2.92 11.68
C MET A 225 -15.32 -3.32 13.02
N VAL A 226 -15.96 -2.94 14.13
CA VAL A 226 -15.61 -3.45 15.47
C VAL A 226 -16.17 -4.86 15.65
N ARG A 227 -17.39 -5.14 15.18
CA ARG A 227 -17.97 -6.50 15.18
C ARG A 227 -17.16 -7.47 14.30
N TYR A 228 -16.71 -7.02 13.13
CA TYR A 228 -15.78 -7.76 12.28
C TYR A 228 -14.51 -8.13 13.05
N GLU A 229 -13.92 -7.17 13.76
CA GLU A 229 -12.72 -7.38 14.56
C GLU A 229 -12.97 -8.39 15.69
N ALA A 230 -14.10 -8.26 16.40
CA ALA A 230 -14.51 -9.17 17.47
C ALA A 230 -14.71 -10.61 16.98
N LEU A 231 -15.36 -10.81 15.82
CA LEU A 231 -15.48 -12.12 15.18
C LEU A 231 -14.11 -12.71 14.85
N ARG A 232 -13.20 -11.90 14.30
CA ARG A 232 -11.86 -12.35 13.92
C ARG A 232 -11.03 -12.84 15.10
N VAL A 233 -11.12 -12.17 16.26
CA VAL A 233 -10.25 -12.48 17.42
C VAL A 233 -10.91 -13.39 18.46
N ALA A 234 -12.24 -13.37 18.57
CA ALA A 234 -13.03 -14.04 19.61
C ALA A 234 -14.29 -14.76 19.09
N GLY A 235 -14.37 -15.00 17.77
CA GLY A 235 -15.47 -15.72 17.14
C GLY A 235 -15.58 -17.19 17.59
N THR A 236 -16.81 -17.59 17.92
CA THR A 236 -17.22 -18.99 18.13
C THR A 236 -18.16 -19.40 17.00
N CYS A 237 -18.42 -20.70 16.86
CA CYS A 237 -19.40 -21.21 15.88
C CYS A 237 -20.78 -20.58 16.06
N GLU A 238 -21.27 -20.54 17.31
CA GLU A 238 -22.56 -19.93 17.64
C GLU A 238 -22.63 -18.46 17.26
N ARG A 239 -21.62 -17.66 17.63
CA ARG A 239 -21.55 -16.23 17.31
C ARG A 239 -21.47 -15.98 15.82
N ALA A 240 -20.74 -16.83 15.10
CA ALA A 240 -20.62 -16.73 13.65
C ALA A 240 -21.94 -17.08 12.96
N GLU A 241 -22.63 -18.16 13.36
CA GLU A 241 -23.97 -18.49 12.85
C GLU A 241 -24.98 -17.34 13.08
N GLN A 242 -25.00 -16.77 14.28
CA GLN A 242 -25.85 -15.60 14.58
C GLN A 242 -25.51 -14.40 13.68
N SER A 243 -24.22 -14.20 13.39
CA SER A 243 -23.74 -13.09 12.55
C SER A 243 -24.05 -13.28 11.06
N LEU A 244 -24.42 -14.49 10.61
CA LEU A 244 -24.87 -14.71 9.23
C LEU A 244 -26.24 -14.06 8.97
N ALA A 245 -27.16 -14.07 9.93
CA ALA A 245 -28.53 -13.63 9.73
C ALA A 245 -28.74 -12.12 9.97
N GLY A 246 -27.94 -11.52 10.87
CA GLY A 246 -28.20 -10.17 11.38
C GLY A 246 -27.45 -9.03 10.69
N PHE A 247 -26.41 -9.33 9.89
CA PHE A 247 -25.51 -8.31 9.35
C PHE A 247 -25.17 -8.56 7.88
N GLY A 248 -24.98 -7.49 7.12
CA GLY A 248 -24.49 -7.53 5.73
C GLY A 248 -23.01 -7.15 5.62
N GLY A 249 -22.46 -7.30 4.41
CA GLY A 249 -21.12 -6.81 4.08
C GLY A 249 -19.98 -7.63 4.69
N HIS A 250 -18.97 -6.96 5.22
CA HIS A 250 -17.75 -7.59 5.75
C HIS A 250 -17.99 -8.51 6.96
N VAL A 251 -19.00 -8.22 7.78
CA VAL A 251 -19.30 -9.03 8.99
C VAL A 251 -19.77 -10.43 8.60
N THR A 252 -20.63 -10.54 7.58
CA THR A 252 -21.10 -11.82 7.04
C THR A 252 -19.94 -12.66 6.51
N LEU A 253 -19.05 -12.04 5.71
CA LEU A 253 -17.88 -12.72 5.15
C LEU A 253 -16.93 -13.21 6.25
N ALA A 254 -16.70 -12.40 7.28
CA ALA A 254 -15.92 -12.82 8.45
C ALA A 254 -16.56 -13.99 9.21
N ALA A 255 -17.89 -13.98 9.36
CA ALA A 255 -18.61 -15.07 9.99
C ALA A 255 -18.45 -16.39 9.22
N ILE A 256 -18.58 -16.36 7.89
CA ILE A 256 -18.33 -17.52 7.02
C ILE A 256 -16.90 -18.05 7.23
N GLN A 257 -15.91 -17.15 7.26
CA GLN A 257 -14.51 -17.51 7.51
C GLN A 257 -14.32 -18.17 8.88
N VAL A 258 -14.93 -17.64 9.94
CA VAL A 258 -14.88 -18.24 11.29
C VAL A 258 -15.47 -19.65 11.29
N LEU A 259 -16.62 -19.87 10.63
CA LEU A 259 -17.25 -21.19 10.54
C LEU A 259 -16.36 -22.21 9.83
N GLY A 260 -15.68 -21.80 8.76
CA GLY A 260 -14.71 -22.64 8.06
C GLY A 260 -13.50 -22.99 8.92
N VAL A 261 -12.85 -21.98 9.53
CA VAL A 261 -11.66 -22.17 10.38
C VAL A 261 -11.97 -23.03 11.61
N LYS A 262 -13.14 -22.84 12.22
CA LYS A 262 -13.59 -23.60 13.40
C LYS A 262 -14.20 -24.96 13.03
N ARG A 263 -14.31 -25.29 11.73
CA ARG A 263 -14.85 -26.55 11.20
C ARG A 263 -16.27 -26.85 11.70
N CYS A 264 -17.12 -25.83 11.71
CA CYS A 264 -18.51 -25.94 12.14
C CYS A 264 -19.47 -25.43 11.08
N ALA A 265 -19.08 -25.54 9.81
CA ALA A 265 -19.95 -25.28 8.68
C ALA A 265 -21.17 -26.21 8.71
N GLY A 266 -22.35 -25.64 8.94
CA GLY A 266 -23.62 -26.36 9.01
C GLY A 266 -24.47 -26.27 7.74
N THR A 267 -25.74 -26.64 7.89
CA THR A 267 -26.76 -26.54 6.83
C THR A 267 -26.97 -25.11 6.33
N SER A 268 -26.80 -24.11 7.21
CA SER A 268 -26.91 -22.67 6.89
C SER A 268 -25.95 -22.26 5.77
N LEU A 269 -24.69 -22.68 5.82
CA LEU A 269 -23.71 -22.39 4.77
C LEU A 269 -24.03 -23.14 3.48
N ARG A 270 -24.49 -24.40 3.54
CA ARG A 270 -24.87 -25.14 2.33
C ARG A 270 -26.00 -24.47 1.56
N GLN A 271 -27.00 -23.91 2.27
CA GLN A 271 -28.06 -23.12 1.65
C GLN A 271 -27.52 -21.87 0.97
N ARG A 272 -26.56 -21.18 1.60
CA ARG A 272 -25.92 -20.00 1.01
C ARG A 272 -25.11 -20.29 -0.25
N VAL A 273 -24.44 -21.44 -0.34
CA VAL A 273 -23.68 -21.82 -1.55
C VAL A 273 -24.55 -21.82 -2.80
N THR A 274 -25.81 -22.26 -2.70
CA THR A 274 -26.69 -22.46 -3.86
C THR A 274 -27.77 -21.38 -3.99
N GLY A 275 -28.15 -20.71 -2.90
CA GLY A 275 -29.28 -19.79 -2.87
C GLY A 275 -28.94 -18.30 -2.71
N ASP A 276 -27.68 -17.93 -2.47
CA ASP A 276 -27.30 -16.53 -2.24
C ASP A 276 -27.02 -15.77 -3.54
N ALA A 277 -27.56 -14.56 -3.67
CA ALA A 277 -27.33 -13.70 -4.84
C ALA A 277 -25.89 -13.17 -4.88
N ASP A 278 -25.27 -12.93 -3.73
CA ASP A 278 -23.90 -12.43 -3.65
C ASP A 278 -22.91 -13.58 -3.91
N TRP A 279 -22.18 -13.48 -5.01
CA TRP A 279 -21.17 -14.46 -5.39
C TRP A 279 -20.08 -14.61 -4.32
N ARG A 280 -19.79 -13.56 -3.54
CA ARG A 280 -18.77 -13.57 -2.48
C ARG A 280 -19.19 -14.53 -1.38
N ILE A 281 -20.47 -14.48 -1.00
CA ILE A 281 -21.04 -15.39 -0.01
C ILE A 281 -21.03 -16.81 -0.54
N ARG A 282 -21.48 -17.04 -1.78
CA ARG A 282 -21.45 -18.39 -2.39
C ARG A 282 -20.04 -18.99 -2.41
N ALA A 283 -19.06 -18.21 -2.91
CA ALA A 283 -17.67 -18.63 -3.03
C ALA A 283 -17.02 -18.92 -1.66
N GLN A 284 -17.14 -18.01 -0.70
CA GLN A 284 -16.55 -18.21 0.63
C GLN A 284 -17.26 -19.31 1.42
N ALA A 285 -18.58 -19.48 1.27
CA ALA A 285 -19.31 -20.56 1.92
C ALA A 285 -18.85 -21.93 1.40
N LEU A 286 -18.61 -22.06 0.09
CA LEU A 286 -18.07 -23.28 -0.51
C LEU A 286 -16.70 -23.63 0.09
N GLU A 287 -15.80 -22.64 0.17
CA GLU A 287 -14.47 -22.81 0.76
C GLU A 287 -14.52 -23.15 2.26
N ALA A 288 -15.40 -22.47 3.00
CA ALA A 288 -15.59 -22.72 4.43
C ALA A 288 -16.09 -24.14 4.70
N ILE A 289 -17.03 -24.65 3.89
CA ILE A 289 -17.48 -26.04 3.96
C ILE A 289 -16.30 -26.98 3.68
N ALA A 290 -15.57 -26.76 2.60
CA ALA A 290 -14.43 -27.61 2.23
C ALA A 290 -13.32 -27.67 3.29
N ALA A 291 -13.08 -26.56 3.99
CA ALA A 291 -12.10 -26.49 5.08
C ALA A 291 -12.51 -27.30 6.33
N GLY A 292 -13.82 -27.44 6.57
CA GLY A 292 -14.37 -28.23 7.67
C GLY A 292 -14.62 -29.69 7.32
N ASP A 293 -15.22 -29.91 6.14
CA ASP A 293 -15.66 -31.20 5.62
C ASP A 293 -15.55 -31.22 4.08
N ALA A 294 -14.44 -31.76 3.59
CA ALA A 294 -14.17 -31.90 2.16
C ALA A 294 -15.21 -32.79 1.44
N ALA A 295 -15.73 -33.83 2.11
CA ALA A 295 -16.70 -34.74 1.51
C ALA A 295 -18.06 -34.06 1.30
N ALA A 296 -18.44 -33.16 2.22
CA ALA A 296 -19.63 -32.32 2.08
C ALA A 296 -19.54 -31.31 0.92
N ALA A 297 -18.34 -30.82 0.61
CA ALA A 297 -18.13 -29.83 -0.44
C ALA A 297 -18.10 -30.44 -1.85
N ALA A 298 -17.57 -31.66 -2.00
CA ALA A 298 -17.41 -32.34 -3.28
C ALA A 298 -18.67 -32.32 -4.19
N PRO A 299 -19.88 -32.70 -3.71
CA PRO A 299 -21.08 -32.70 -4.55
C PRO A 299 -21.54 -31.31 -5.00
N LEU A 300 -21.07 -30.23 -4.36
CA LEU A 300 -21.43 -28.85 -4.70
C LEU A 300 -20.63 -28.31 -5.90
N LEU A 301 -19.47 -28.90 -6.21
CA LEU A 301 -18.58 -28.38 -7.25
C LEU A 301 -19.17 -28.43 -8.66
N ALA A 302 -19.91 -29.50 -8.98
CA ALA A 302 -20.48 -29.68 -10.31
C ALA A 302 -21.43 -28.53 -10.69
N GLY A 303 -22.27 -28.08 -9.74
CA GLY A 303 -23.23 -27.00 -9.96
C GLY A 303 -22.59 -25.61 -10.13
N MET A 304 -21.43 -25.38 -9.49
CA MET A 304 -20.75 -24.08 -9.49
C MET A 304 -19.63 -23.97 -10.54
N SER A 305 -19.24 -25.10 -11.12
CA SER A 305 -18.12 -25.23 -12.06
C SER A 305 -18.24 -24.41 -13.34
N ASN A 306 -19.46 -24.02 -13.71
CA ASN A 306 -19.78 -23.21 -14.88
C ASN A 306 -20.46 -21.89 -14.48
N ASP A 307 -20.34 -21.45 -13.22
CA ASP A 307 -20.91 -20.18 -12.77
C ASP A 307 -20.38 -19.02 -13.65
N PRO A 308 -21.24 -18.10 -14.10
CA PRO A 308 -20.80 -16.97 -14.95
C PRO A 308 -19.77 -16.08 -14.26
N VAL A 309 -19.78 -16.03 -12.91
CA VAL A 309 -18.84 -15.26 -12.11
C VAL A 309 -17.53 -16.04 -11.97
N TRP A 310 -16.46 -15.51 -12.55
CA TRP A 310 -15.16 -16.19 -12.55
C TRP A 310 -14.61 -16.40 -11.13
N GLN A 311 -14.92 -15.51 -10.18
CA GLN A 311 -14.48 -15.64 -8.79
C GLN A 311 -15.09 -16.88 -8.11
N VAL A 312 -16.32 -17.26 -8.49
CA VAL A 312 -16.94 -18.50 -8.03
C VAL A 312 -16.20 -19.70 -8.63
N ARG A 313 -15.90 -19.66 -9.93
CA ARG A 313 -15.12 -20.73 -10.59
C ARG A 313 -13.71 -20.85 -10.01
N ALA A 314 -13.08 -19.74 -9.61
CA ALA A 314 -11.80 -19.75 -8.92
C ALA A 314 -11.90 -20.40 -7.51
N ALA A 315 -12.98 -20.13 -6.78
CA ALA A 315 -13.28 -20.84 -5.52
C ALA A 315 -13.50 -22.34 -5.74
N VAL A 316 -14.20 -22.72 -6.81
CA VAL A 316 -14.35 -24.13 -7.22
C VAL A 316 -12.98 -24.75 -7.48
N ALA A 317 -12.06 -24.08 -8.18
CA ALA A 317 -10.70 -24.59 -8.40
C ALA A 317 -9.93 -24.79 -7.08
N ARG A 318 -10.01 -23.84 -6.14
CA ARG A 318 -9.42 -23.98 -4.79
C ARG A 318 -9.98 -25.19 -4.04
N VAL A 319 -11.30 -25.38 -4.08
CA VAL A 319 -11.94 -26.51 -3.40
C VAL A 319 -11.70 -27.84 -4.11
N ALA A 320 -11.68 -27.87 -5.44
CA ALA A 320 -11.33 -29.04 -6.23
C ALA A 320 -9.96 -29.60 -5.83
N ARG A 321 -9.01 -28.72 -5.49
CA ARG A 321 -7.70 -29.11 -4.94
C ARG A 321 -7.80 -29.80 -3.58
N ILE A 322 -8.64 -29.29 -2.68
CA ILE A 322 -8.85 -29.86 -1.34
C ILE A 322 -9.47 -31.25 -1.46
N VAL A 323 -10.50 -31.40 -2.30
CA VAL A 323 -11.21 -32.68 -2.50
C VAL A 323 -10.53 -33.62 -3.49
N LYS A 324 -9.42 -33.17 -4.12
CA LYS A 324 -8.65 -33.90 -5.15
C LYS A 324 -9.44 -34.24 -6.41
N ASP A 325 -10.35 -33.37 -6.83
CA ASP A 325 -11.07 -33.48 -8.11
C ASP A 325 -10.18 -33.03 -9.28
N THR A 326 -9.42 -33.97 -9.82
CA THR A 326 -8.47 -33.72 -10.92
C THR A 326 -9.18 -33.39 -12.23
N ALA A 327 -10.39 -33.87 -12.45
CA ALA A 327 -11.17 -33.59 -13.66
C ALA A 327 -11.63 -32.13 -13.67
N ALA A 328 -12.14 -31.63 -12.54
CA ALA A 328 -12.50 -30.22 -12.40
C ALA A 328 -11.27 -29.31 -12.56
N LEU A 329 -10.15 -29.64 -11.92
CA LEU A 329 -8.90 -28.87 -12.04
C LEU A 329 -8.40 -28.83 -13.49
N ALA A 330 -8.34 -29.97 -14.18
CA ALA A 330 -7.87 -30.02 -15.57
C ALA A 330 -8.75 -29.16 -16.49
N ARG A 331 -10.07 -29.13 -16.27
CA ARG A 331 -10.98 -28.27 -17.03
C ARG A 331 -10.76 -26.78 -16.71
N LEU A 332 -10.69 -26.43 -15.43
CA LEU A 332 -10.55 -25.04 -14.96
C LEU A 332 -9.16 -24.45 -15.26
N ALA A 333 -8.12 -25.27 -15.42
CA ALA A 333 -6.80 -24.83 -15.87
C ALA A 333 -6.81 -24.24 -17.29
N ARG A 334 -7.86 -24.51 -18.07
CA ARG A 334 -8.10 -23.96 -19.41
C ARG A 334 -9.22 -22.91 -19.44
N ASP A 335 -9.63 -22.39 -18.28
CA ASP A 335 -10.65 -21.36 -18.20
C ASP A 335 -10.20 -20.07 -18.90
N THR A 336 -11.14 -19.38 -19.52
CA THR A 336 -10.90 -18.10 -20.18
C THR A 336 -10.49 -16.98 -19.23
N ALA A 337 -10.86 -17.06 -17.94
CA ALA A 337 -10.44 -16.12 -16.91
C ALA A 337 -9.09 -16.58 -16.33
N PRO A 338 -8.01 -15.80 -16.50
CA PRO A 338 -6.67 -16.20 -16.05
C PRO A 338 -6.59 -16.54 -14.57
N ASN A 339 -7.35 -15.83 -13.72
CA ASN A 339 -7.39 -16.08 -12.28
C ASN A 339 -7.99 -17.44 -11.91
N VAL A 340 -8.90 -17.97 -12.73
CA VAL A 340 -9.42 -19.33 -12.53
C VAL A 340 -8.34 -20.35 -12.89
N ALA A 341 -7.65 -20.13 -14.00
CA ALA A 341 -6.54 -20.98 -14.42
C ALA A 341 -5.39 -20.98 -13.40
N ILE A 342 -5.04 -19.82 -12.82
CA ILE A 342 -4.04 -19.69 -11.74
C ILE A 342 -4.34 -20.64 -10.59
N GLU A 343 -5.60 -20.74 -10.16
CA GLU A 343 -6.01 -21.59 -9.03
C GLU A 343 -6.08 -23.08 -9.36
N ALA A 344 -6.20 -23.41 -10.65
CA ALA A 344 -6.46 -24.75 -11.16
C ALA A 344 -5.22 -25.45 -11.75
N ILE A 345 -4.17 -24.71 -12.12
CA ILE A 345 -2.91 -25.28 -12.63
C ILE A 345 -2.28 -26.14 -11.53
N THR A 346 -2.23 -27.45 -11.77
CA THR A 346 -1.67 -28.42 -10.81
C THR A 346 -0.67 -29.37 -11.44
N THR A 347 -0.50 -29.37 -12.75
CA THR A 347 0.52 -30.20 -13.41
C THR A 347 1.53 -29.34 -14.14
N SER A 348 2.69 -29.94 -14.37
CA SER A 348 3.72 -29.32 -15.20
C SER A 348 3.19 -29.10 -16.62
N GLU A 349 2.34 -29.98 -17.15
CA GLU A 349 1.76 -29.82 -18.50
C GLU A 349 0.83 -28.60 -18.58
N ASP A 350 -0.06 -28.41 -17.59
CA ASP A 350 -0.92 -27.23 -17.52
C ASP A 350 -0.09 -25.94 -17.54
N ALA A 351 0.99 -25.90 -16.76
CA ALA A 351 1.88 -24.75 -16.67
C ALA A 351 2.53 -24.41 -18.02
N VAL A 352 2.90 -25.41 -18.82
CA VAL A 352 3.48 -25.15 -20.15
C VAL A 352 2.42 -24.67 -21.13
N GLY A 353 1.20 -25.20 -21.03
CA GLY A 353 0.07 -24.79 -21.87
C GLY A 353 -0.18 -23.28 -21.81
N VAL A 354 0.06 -22.66 -20.64
CA VAL A 354 -0.20 -21.23 -20.42
C VAL A 354 1.00 -20.31 -20.65
N LEU A 355 2.20 -20.81 -20.96
CA LEU A 355 3.39 -19.97 -21.25
C LEU A 355 3.21 -19.02 -22.46
N ARG A 356 2.19 -19.26 -23.28
CA ARG A 356 1.80 -18.38 -24.39
C ARG A 356 0.97 -17.18 -23.94
N SER A 357 0.48 -17.16 -22.71
CA SER A 357 -0.33 -16.07 -22.16
C SER A 357 0.45 -14.76 -22.06
N GLU A 358 -0.27 -13.65 -22.08
CA GLU A 358 0.25 -12.31 -21.78
C GLU A 358 -0.04 -11.90 -20.33
N HIS A 359 -0.87 -12.66 -19.61
CA HIS A 359 -1.26 -12.35 -18.24
C HIS A 359 -0.13 -12.65 -17.24
N ALA A 360 0.39 -11.61 -16.60
CA ALA A 360 1.56 -11.70 -15.73
C ALA A 360 1.38 -12.73 -14.60
N GLY A 361 0.31 -12.66 -13.81
CA GLY A 361 0.08 -13.59 -12.70
C GLY A 361 -0.06 -15.05 -13.13
N LEU A 362 -0.55 -15.30 -14.35
CA LEU A 362 -0.67 -16.67 -14.88
C LEU A 362 0.70 -17.23 -15.24
N LEU A 363 1.58 -16.41 -15.81
CA LEU A 363 2.97 -16.77 -16.09
C LEU A 363 3.77 -17.00 -14.81
N LEU A 364 3.52 -16.19 -13.76
CA LEU A 364 4.09 -16.39 -12.43
C LEU A 364 3.65 -17.72 -11.81
N ALA A 365 2.35 -18.02 -11.84
CA ALA A 365 1.82 -19.30 -11.35
C ALA A 365 2.39 -20.49 -12.12
N ALA A 366 2.50 -20.38 -13.44
CA ALA A 366 3.13 -21.39 -14.28
C ALA A 366 4.61 -21.58 -13.94
N ALA A 367 5.36 -20.49 -13.81
CA ALA A 367 6.77 -20.55 -13.44
C ALA A 367 6.96 -21.21 -12.07
N GLU A 368 6.11 -20.93 -11.07
CA GLU A 368 6.20 -21.59 -9.77
C GLU A 368 5.87 -23.08 -9.87
N ARG A 369 4.89 -23.47 -10.69
CA ARG A 369 4.56 -24.88 -10.93
C ARG A 369 5.69 -25.65 -11.62
N LEU A 370 6.50 -24.96 -12.43
CA LEU A 370 7.65 -25.55 -13.14
C LEU A 370 8.91 -25.68 -12.28
N LYS A 371 8.92 -25.13 -11.07
CA LYS A 371 10.09 -25.13 -10.18
C LYS A 371 10.58 -26.54 -9.90
N GLY A 372 11.84 -26.82 -10.23
CA GLY A 372 12.45 -28.14 -10.01
C GLY A 372 11.79 -29.30 -10.78
N ALA A 373 11.00 -29.01 -11.82
CA ALA A 373 10.39 -30.06 -12.63
C ALA A 373 11.47 -30.93 -13.31
N PRO A 374 11.37 -32.26 -13.29
CA PRO A 374 12.42 -33.15 -13.82
C PRO A 374 12.61 -32.99 -15.34
N ASP A 375 11.57 -32.56 -16.05
CA ASP A 375 11.57 -32.33 -17.49
C ASP A 375 11.76 -30.86 -17.89
N LEU A 376 12.17 -30.00 -16.94
CA LEU A 376 12.36 -28.56 -17.17
C LEU A 376 13.33 -28.26 -18.33
N ARG A 377 14.38 -29.09 -18.48
CA ARG A 377 15.33 -28.98 -19.59
C ARG A 377 14.67 -29.15 -20.96
N ALA A 378 13.71 -30.06 -21.09
CA ALA A 378 12.97 -30.26 -22.34
C ALA A 378 12.07 -29.07 -22.69
N ARG A 379 11.71 -28.26 -21.68
CA ARG A 379 10.82 -27.09 -21.80
C ARG A 379 11.58 -25.79 -22.06
N LEU A 380 12.91 -25.82 -22.02
CA LEU A 380 13.78 -24.68 -22.14
C LEU A 380 13.49 -23.80 -23.38
N PRO A 381 13.24 -24.35 -24.60
CA PRO A 381 12.89 -23.51 -25.74
C PRO A 381 11.62 -22.68 -25.54
N ARG A 382 10.60 -23.24 -24.86
CA ARG A 382 9.35 -22.52 -24.55
C ARG A 382 9.59 -21.44 -23.49
N LEU A 383 10.41 -21.71 -22.48
CA LEU A 383 10.78 -20.73 -21.45
C LEU A 383 11.59 -19.56 -22.04
N VAL A 384 12.61 -19.86 -22.84
CA VAL A 384 13.41 -18.84 -23.54
C VAL A 384 12.54 -18.02 -24.48
N GLY A 385 11.68 -18.67 -25.28
CA GLY A 385 10.73 -17.96 -26.14
C GLY A 385 9.78 -17.04 -25.36
N THR A 386 9.31 -17.48 -24.19
CA THR A 386 8.47 -16.67 -23.30
C THR A 386 9.24 -15.47 -22.75
N PHE A 387 10.45 -15.69 -22.23
CA PHE A 387 11.30 -14.61 -21.71
C PHE A 387 11.63 -13.57 -22.79
N ASN A 388 12.00 -14.02 -23.99
CA ASN A 388 12.32 -13.13 -25.11
C ASN A 388 11.09 -12.32 -25.55
N ARG A 389 9.91 -12.94 -25.61
CA ARG A 389 8.65 -12.25 -25.94
C ARG A 389 8.33 -11.16 -24.91
N LEU A 390 8.38 -11.48 -23.62
CA LEU A 390 8.12 -10.48 -22.56
C LEU A 390 9.17 -9.37 -22.55
N THR A 391 10.42 -9.70 -22.85
CA THR A 391 11.51 -8.72 -22.94
C THR A 391 11.34 -7.80 -24.14
N ALA A 392 10.91 -8.35 -25.28
CA ALA A 392 10.64 -7.59 -26.51
C ALA A 392 9.42 -6.68 -26.39
N ASP A 393 8.41 -7.06 -25.59
CA ASP A 393 7.28 -6.18 -25.29
C ASP A 393 7.75 -4.87 -24.65
N GLY A 394 8.80 -4.90 -23.82
CA GLY A 394 9.43 -3.70 -23.25
C GLY A 394 8.66 -3.05 -22.09
N THR A 395 7.58 -3.67 -21.59
CA THR A 395 6.90 -3.26 -20.35
C THR A 395 7.73 -3.66 -19.14
N MET A 396 8.25 -2.66 -18.41
CA MET A 396 9.06 -2.86 -17.21
C MET A 396 8.25 -3.44 -16.05
N THR A 397 6.95 -3.13 -15.96
CA THR A 397 6.06 -3.60 -14.89
C THR A 397 5.75 -5.10 -14.97
N LEU A 398 6.11 -5.77 -16.07
CA LEU A 398 6.13 -7.23 -16.21
C LEU A 398 7.36 -7.90 -15.56
N ARG A 399 8.18 -7.14 -14.81
CA ARG A 399 9.39 -7.60 -14.12
C ARG A 399 9.22 -8.99 -13.49
N ASP A 400 8.20 -9.19 -12.68
CA ASP A 400 8.06 -10.38 -11.84
C ASP A 400 7.84 -11.65 -12.67
N ALA A 401 7.03 -11.57 -13.72
CA ALA A 401 6.89 -12.66 -14.69
C ALA A 401 8.23 -12.96 -15.39
N ARG A 402 8.96 -11.92 -15.82
CA ARG A 402 10.28 -12.08 -16.47
C ARG A 402 11.32 -12.71 -15.52
N VAL A 403 11.37 -12.25 -14.27
CA VAL A 403 12.24 -12.79 -13.21
C VAL A 403 11.91 -14.26 -12.94
N ALA A 404 10.63 -14.60 -12.82
CA ALA A 404 10.19 -15.97 -12.54
C ALA A 404 10.57 -16.93 -13.68
N ILE A 405 10.34 -16.52 -14.94
CA ILE A 405 10.73 -17.32 -16.12
C ILE A 405 12.25 -17.45 -16.23
N LEU A 406 13.01 -16.36 -16.05
CA LEU A 406 14.47 -16.39 -16.10
C LEU A 406 15.06 -17.26 -14.98
N THR A 407 14.41 -17.29 -13.81
CA THR A 407 14.79 -18.19 -12.72
C THR A 407 14.63 -19.66 -13.13
N ARG A 408 13.52 -20.02 -13.78
CA ARG A 408 13.33 -21.39 -14.32
C ARG A 408 14.34 -21.74 -15.41
N ILE A 409 14.72 -20.80 -16.28
CA ILE A 409 15.82 -20.98 -17.23
C ILE A 409 17.13 -21.27 -16.49
N GLY A 410 17.41 -20.51 -15.42
CA GLY A 410 18.61 -20.63 -14.60
C GLY A 410 18.78 -21.99 -13.92
N GLU A 411 17.69 -22.66 -13.53
CA GLU A 411 17.72 -23.97 -12.88
C GLU A 411 18.32 -25.08 -13.75
N VAL A 412 18.21 -24.95 -15.08
CA VAL A 412 18.71 -25.92 -16.06
C VAL A 412 19.70 -25.31 -17.04
N ALA A 413 20.28 -24.15 -16.70
CA ALA A 413 21.12 -23.37 -17.60
C ALA A 413 22.33 -24.18 -18.10
N ASP A 414 22.42 -24.33 -19.43
CA ASP A 414 23.52 -24.97 -20.14
C ASP A 414 24.04 -24.07 -21.28
N THR A 415 24.97 -24.56 -22.10
CA THR A 415 25.65 -23.71 -23.10
C THR A 415 24.68 -23.06 -24.08
N SER A 416 23.52 -23.69 -24.33
CA SER A 416 22.48 -23.13 -25.20
C SER A 416 21.81 -21.87 -24.62
N THR A 417 21.83 -21.71 -23.29
CA THR A 417 21.25 -20.52 -22.60
C THR A 417 22.21 -19.34 -22.49
N ASN A 418 23.50 -19.51 -22.84
CA ASN A 418 24.50 -18.47 -22.63
C ASN A 418 24.19 -17.19 -23.42
N ALA A 419 23.59 -17.30 -24.62
CA ALA A 419 23.23 -16.13 -25.41
C ALA A 419 22.17 -15.29 -24.70
N VAL A 420 21.02 -15.89 -24.38
CA VAL A 420 19.92 -15.17 -23.68
C VAL A 420 20.35 -14.61 -22.32
N LEU A 421 21.19 -15.34 -21.58
CA LEU A 421 21.71 -14.86 -20.29
C LEU A 421 22.69 -13.69 -20.44
N ARG A 422 23.54 -13.68 -21.49
CA ARG A 422 24.44 -12.55 -21.77
C ARG A 422 23.67 -11.32 -22.21
N ASP A 423 22.64 -11.48 -23.03
CA ASP A 423 21.76 -10.38 -23.43
C ASP A 423 21.05 -9.80 -22.19
N ALA A 424 20.55 -10.68 -21.32
CA ALA A 424 19.89 -10.29 -20.08
C ALA A 424 20.80 -9.52 -19.09
N LEU A 425 22.14 -9.62 -19.19
CA LEU A 425 23.05 -8.78 -18.38
C LEU A 425 22.85 -7.28 -18.62
N TYR A 426 22.42 -6.92 -19.82
CA TYR A 426 22.21 -5.54 -20.25
C TYR A 426 20.71 -5.20 -20.35
N ASP A 427 19.86 -5.99 -19.71
CA ASP A 427 18.44 -5.69 -19.63
C ASP A 427 18.21 -4.31 -19.01
N ARG A 428 17.16 -3.61 -19.46
CA ARG A 428 16.78 -2.31 -18.88
C ARG A 428 16.41 -2.44 -17.40
N ASP A 429 15.99 -3.62 -16.95
CA ASP A 429 15.66 -3.88 -15.56
C ASP A 429 16.86 -4.43 -14.77
N PRO A 430 17.36 -3.71 -13.74
CA PRO A 430 18.48 -4.18 -12.94
C PRO A 430 18.20 -5.49 -12.20
N ALA A 431 16.95 -5.85 -11.92
CA ALA A 431 16.62 -7.14 -11.30
C ALA A 431 16.88 -8.30 -12.27
N ILE A 432 16.58 -8.12 -13.56
CA ILE A 432 16.85 -9.09 -14.62
C ILE A 432 18.36 -9.21 -14.86
N ALA A 433 19.05 -8.07 -15.00
CA ALA A 433 20.50 -8.03 -15.16
C ALA A 433 21.24 -8.71 -14.00
N THR A 434 20.83 -8.42 -12.76
CA THR A 434 21.41 -9.03 -11.56
C THR A 434 21.16 -10.54 -11.50
N LEU A 435 19.94 -10.97 -11.86
CA LEU A 435 19.61 -12.40 -11.89
C LEU A 435 20.44 -13.14 -12.95
N ALA A 436 20.58 -12.59 -14.15
CA ALA A 436 21.39 -13.15 -15.22
C ALA A 436 22.87 -13.27 -14.80
N ALA A 437 23.43 -12.22 -14.21
CA ALA A 437 24.79 -12.20 -13.68
C ALA A 437 25.00 -13.30 -12.62
N ARG A 438 24.05 -13.48 -11.70
CA ARG A 438 24.10 -14.54 -10.69
C ARG A 438 24.08 -15.94 -11.31
N ILE A 439 23.20 -16.19 -12.28
CA ILE A 439 23.10 -17.48 -12.98
C ILE A 439 24.41 -17.78 -13.73
N LEU A 440 24.93 -16.82 -14.50
CA LEU A 440 26.18 -16.98 -15.24
C LEU A 440 27.37 -17.19 -14.30
N SER A 441 27.42 -16.46 -13.18
CA SER A 441 28.52 -16.61 -12.22
C SER A 441 28.57 -18.00 -11.60
N ALA A 442 27.41 -18.50 -11.14
CA ALA A 442 27.31 -19.84 -10.58
C ALA A 442 27.71 -20.92 -11.58
N ARG A 443 27.40 -20.71 -12.86
CA ARG A 443 27.64 -21.67 -13.93
C ARG A 443 29.06 -21.62 -14.50
N MET A 444 29.73 -20.47 -14.45
CA MET A 444 31.11 -20.30 -14.92
C MET A 444 32.15 -20.52 -13.82
N GLY A 445 31.75 -20.47 -12.55
CA GLY A 445 32.68 -20.50 -11.42
C GLY A 445 33.50 -19.21 -11.27
N THR A 446 33.12 -18.14 -11.98
CA THR A 446 33.76 -16.83 -11.94
C THR A 446 32.71 -15.74 -11.73
N THR A 447 33.11 -14.60 -11.17
CA THR A 447 32.15 -13.50 -10.92
C THR A 447 31.84 -12.78 -12.22
N VAL A 448 30.55 -12.72 -12.57
CA VAL A 448 30.00 -11.89 -13.65
C VAL A 448 29.22 -10.74 -13.01
N SER A 449 29.44 -9.52 -13.49
CA SER A 449 28.73 -8.33 -13.01
C SER A 449 27.56 -7.99 -13.93
N PRO A 450 26.42 -7.49 -13.39
CA PRO A 450 25.34 -6.98 -14.23
C PRO A 450 25.77 -5.73 -15.00
N GLY A 451 25.30 -5.60 -16.25
CA GLY A 451 25.52 -4.41 -17.08
C GLY A 451 24.62 -3.23 -16.69
N THR A 452 23.44 -3.51 -16.13
CA THR A 452 22.49 -2.51 -15.64
C THR A 452 22.32 -2.62 -14.12
N THR A 453 22.49 -1.50 -13.41
CA THR A 453 22.42 -1.45 -11.93
C THR A 453 21.35 -0.50 -11.39
N GLN A 454 20.74 0.31 -12.25
CA GLN A 454 19.72 1.28 -11.87
C GLN A 454 18.53 1.20 -12.81
N LEU A 455 17.33 1.40 -12.25
CA LEU A 455 16.12 1.56 -13.04
C LEU A 455 16.24 2.78 -13.96
N PRO A 456 15.71 2.70 -15.20
CA PRO A 456 15.55 3.87 -16.04
C PRO A 456 14.79 4.97 -15.30
N ILE A 457 15.05 6.21 -15.71
CA ILE A 457 14.34 7.39 -15.24
C ILE A 457 13.30 7.71 -16.33
N PRO A 458 12.03 7.27 -16.17
CA PRO A 458 11.01 7.49 -17.21
C PRO A 458 10.65 8.98 -17.30
N PRO A 459 10.10 9.46 -18.43
CA PRO A 459 9.59 10.83 -18.49
C PRO A 459 8.47 11.04 -17.46
N ILE A 460 8.44 12.21 -16.84
CA ILE A 460 7.35 12.62 -15.94
C ILE A 460 6.32 13.48 -16.67
N PRO A 461 5.08 13.60 -16.15
CA PRO A 461 4.10 14.53 -16.69
C PRO A 461 4.68 15.95 -16.78
N PRO A 462 4.39 16.70 -17.86
CA PRO A 462 4.90 18.05 -18.05
C PRO A 462 4.59 18.98 -16.87
N ALA A 463 5.53 19.86 -16.52
CA ALA A 463 5.37 20.75 -15.36
C ALA A 463 4.14 21.69 -15.46
N ASN A 464 3.74 22.10 -16.68
CA ASN A 464 2.51 22.88 -16.89
C ASN A 464 1.25 22.04 -16.63
N PHE A 465 1.26 20.75 -16.96
CA PHE A 465 0.17 19.83 -16.65
C PHE A 465 0.05 19.62 -15.14
N ILE A 466 1.15 19.34 -14.44
CA ILE A 466 1.17 19.22 -12.97
C ILE A 466 0.64 20.50 -12.31
N ARG A 467 1.07 21.67 -12.79
CA ARG A 467 0.61 22.97 -12.28
C ARG A 467 -0.90 23.17 -12.48
N ALA A 468 -1.46 22.70 -13.59
CA ALA A 468 -2.89 22.77 -13.86
C ALA A 468 -3.75 21.88 -12.94
N LEU A 469 -3.12 20.95 -12.20
CA LEU A 469 -3.78 20.09 -11.21
C LEU A 469 -3.74 20.70 -9.79
N GLN A 470 -3.12 21.86 -9.59
CA GLN A 470 -3.08 22.50 -8.27
C GLN A 470 -4.49 22.76 -7.74
N GLY A 471 -4.78 22.23 -6.55
CA GLY A 471 -6.11 22.30 -5.93
C GLY A 471 -7.20 21.46 -6.62
N ALA A 472 -6.83 20.59 -7.55
CA ALA A 472 -7.77 19.68 -8.20
C ALA A 472 -8.30 18.61 -7.23
N SER A 473 -9.45 18.04 -7.57
CA SER A 473 -10.03 16.89 -6.91
C SER A 473 -10.35 15.79 -7.91
N ALA A 474 -10.51 14.56 -7.44
CA ALA A 474 -11.02 13.47 -8.25
C ALA A 474 -12.38 13.00 -7.71
N ARG A 475 -13.32 12.75 -8.63
CA ARG A 475 -14.61 12.13 -8.35
C ARG A 475 -14.54 10.68 -8.81
N ILE A 476 -14.69 9.75 -7.87
CA ILE A 476 -14.60 8.31 -8.11
C ILE A 476 -16.01 7.74 -7.94
N THR A 477 -16.62 7.31 -9.04
CA THR A 477 -17.94 6.69 -9.03
C THR A 477 -17.79 5.17 -9.01
N MET A 478 -18.40 4.54 -8.01
CA MET A 478 -18.43 3.10 -7.80
C MET A 478 -19.79 2.58 -8.26
N ARG A 479 -19.77 1.59 -9.17
CA ARG A 479 -20.99 1.05 -9.76
C ARG A 479 -21.92 0.50 -8.67
N GLY A 480 -23.11 1.08 -8.56
CA GLY A 480 -24.12 0.66 -7.59
C GLY A 480 -23.86 1.04 -6.13
N LEU A 481 -22.74 1.71 -5.81
CA LEU A 481 -22.39 2.13 -4.43
C LEU A 481 -22.38 3.65 -4.23
N GLY A 482 -22.28 4.43 -5.31
CA GLY A 482 -22.28 5.90 -5.25
C GLY A 482 -20.90 6.51 -5.52
N THR A 483 -20.64 7.70 -4.98
CA THR A 483 -19.49 8.52 -5.40
C THR A 483 -18.65 8.97 -4.21
N MET A 484 -17.33 8.83 -4.36
CA MET A 484 -16.32 9.40 -3.49
C MET A 484 -15.71 10.64 -4.13
N THR A 485 -15.36 11.64 -3.32
CA THR A 485 -14.62 12.82 -3.78
C THR A 485 -13.35 12.97 -2.96
N VAL A 486 -12.21 13.09 -3.62
CA VAL A 486 -10.89 13.23 -2.97
C VAL A 486 -10.17 14.48 -3.44
N ASP A 487 -9.48 15.15 -2.52
CA ASP A 487 -8.56 16.24 -2.79
C ASP A 487 -7.20 15.68 -3.23
N LEU A 488 -6.69 16.12 -4.38
CA LEU A 488 -5.39 15.69 -4.90
C LEU A 488 -4.26 16.50 -4.24
N LEU A 489 -3.26 15.82 -3.71
CA LEU A 489 -2.15 16.41 -2.95
C LEU A 489 -0.96 16.68 -3.88
N THR A 490 -1.12 17.62 -4.83
CA THR A 490 -0.08 17.97 -5.81
C THR A 490 1.23 18.45 -5.19
N ASP A 491 1.20 19.00 -3.97
CA ASP A 491 2.40 19.49 -3.29
C ASP A 491 3.14 18.38 -2.53
N GLU A 492 2.45 17.26 -2.26
CA GLU A 492 3.02 16.09 -1.60
C GLU A 492 3.52 15.08 -2.64
N ALA A 493 2.77 14.80 -3.69
CA ALA A 493 3.13 13.80 -4.70
C ALA A 493 2.83 14.28 -6.14
N PRO A 494 3.53 15.33 -6.64
CA PRO A 494 3.21 16.00 -7.91
C PRO A 494 3.25 15.07 -9.13
N VAL A 495 4.29 14.24 -9.26
CA VAL A 495 4.43 13.33 -10.41
C VAL A 495 3.37 12.24 -10.35
N THR A 496 3.14 11.69 -9.16
CA THR A 496 2.16 10.64 -8.89
C THR A 496 0.75 11.11 -9.19
N VAL A 497 0.37 12.30 -8.70
CA VAL A 497 -0.92 12.92 -9.01
C VAL A 497 -1.04 13.17 -10.51
N GLY A 498 0.03 13.62 -11.17
CA GLY A 498 0.05 13.81 -12.62
C GLY A 498 -0.23 12.51 -13.39
N VAL A 499 0.47 11.42 -13.05
CA VAL A 499 0.26 10.11 -13.69
C VAL A 499 -1.14 9.57 -13.39
N PHE A 500 -1.61 9.64 -12.14
CA PHE A 500 -2.98 9.25 -11.77
C PHE A 500 -4.03 10.03 -12.57
N ALA A 501 -3.86 11.34 -12.72
CA ALA A 501 -4.76 12.17 -13.51
C ALA A 501 -4.78 11.77 -14.99
N GLN A 502 -3.61 11.49 -15.59
CA GLN A 502 -3.53 11.02 -16.98
C GLN A 502 -4.24 9.67 -17.16
N LEU A 503 -4.03 8.72 -16.23
CA LEU A 503 -4.69 7.41 -16.25
C LEU A 503 -6.21 7.54 -16.11
N ALA A 504 -6.68 8.40 -15.21
CA ALA A 504 -8.11 8.68 -15.03
C ALA A 504 -8.73 9.35 -16.26
N GLU A 505 -8.10 10.40 -16.80
CA GLU A 505 -8.61 11.14 -17.97
C GLU A 505 -8.63 10.29 -19.25
N SER A 506 -7.79 9.26 -19.34
CA SER A 506 -7.78 8.29 -20.43
C SER A 506 -8.64 7.05 -20.18
N GLY A 507 -9.46 7.05 -19.12
CA GLY A 507 -10.41 5.97 -18.79
C GLY A 507 -9.75 4.66 -18.38
N GLN A 508 -8.47 4.68 -17.98
CA GLN A 508 -7.70 3.45 -17.72
C GLN A 508 -8.17 2.72 -16.45
N TYR A 509 -8.90 3.40 -15.56
CA TYR A 509 -9.50 2.81 -14.36
C TYR A 509 -10.94 2.32 -14.58
N ASP A 510 -11.61 2.75 -15.65
CA ASP A 510 -13.02 2.48 -15.89
C ASP A 510 -13.23 0.98 -16.12
N GLY A 511 -14.16 0.38 -15.36
CA GLY A 511 -14.45 -1.04 -15.40
C GLY A 511 -13.51 -1.94 -14.58
N LEU A 512 -12.45 -1.37 -13.97
CA LEU A 512 -11.55 -2.12 -13.09
C LEU A 512 -12.14 -2.29 -11.69
N THR A 513 -11.53 -3.16 -10.88
CA THR A 513 -12.05 -3.52 -9.55
C THR A 513 -11.05 -3.29 -8.43
N PHE A 514 -11.55 -3.25 -7.20
CA PHE A 514 -10.75 -3.50 -6.00
C PHE A 514 -10.68 -5.01 -5.78
N HIS A 515 -9.51 -5.58 -6.06
CA HIS A 515 -9.30 -7.03 -6.02
C HIS A 515 -8.77 -7.51 -4.66
N ARG A 516 -8.09 -6.63 -3.91
CA ARG A 516 -7.54 -6.94 -2.60
C ARG A 516 -8.21 -6.08 -1.53
N ILE A 517 -9.03 -6.73 -0.70
CA ILE A 517 -9.74 -6.09 0.41
C ILE A 517 -9.21 -6.67 1.71
N VAL A 518 -8.54 -5.84 2.51
CA VAL A 518 -8.10 -6.20 3.85
C VAL A 518 -8.86 -5.31 4.84
N PRO A 519 -9.98 -5.77 5.42
CA PRO A 519 -10.77 -4.97 6.34
C PRO A 519 -9.92 -4.51 7.53
N ASN A 520 -10.22 -3.31 8.06
CA ASN A 520 -9.41 -2.63 9.06
C ASN A 520 -7.94 -2.37 8.66
N PHE A 521 -7.62 -2.39 7.36
CA PHE A 521 -6.30 -2.03 6.85
C PHE A 521 -6.41 -1.19 5.55
N VAL A 522 -6.48 -1.84 4.39
CA VAL A 522 -6.53 -1.17 3.08
C VAL A 522 -7.42 -1.94 2.10
N ILE A 523 -7.95 -1.21 1.11
CA ILE A 523 -8.44 -1.79 -0.15
C ILE A 523 -7.48 -1.38 -1.26
N GLN A 524 -7.19 -2.29 -2.19
CA GLN A 524 -6.28 -2.08 -3.32
C GLN A 524 -6.92 -2.55 -4.62
N GLY A 525 -6.72 -1.78 -5.68
CA GLY A 525 -7.35 -2.00 -6.97
C GLY A 525 -6.75 -1.15 -8.10
N GLY A 526 -7.47 -1.14 -9.22
CA GLY A 526 -7.07 -0.38 -10.40
C GLY A 526 -6.08 -1.11 -11.32
N SER A 527 -5.98 -2.44 -11.23
CA SER A 527 -5.25 -3.28 -12.19
C SER A 527 -6.18 -4.01 -13.16
N PRO A 528 -5.75 -4.26 -14.41
CA PRO A 528 -6.44 -5.18 -15.31
C PRO A 528 -6.51 -6.58 -14.70
N GLY A 529 -7.55 -7.33 -15.08
CA GLY A 529 -7.68 -8.73 -14.66
C GLY A 529 -7.85 -8.95 -13.15
N ALA A 530 -7.95 -7.90 -12.32
CA ALA A 530 -7.91 -8.04 -10.86
C ALA A 530 -6.62 -8.73 -10.36
N ASP A 531 -5.49 -8.45 -11.02
CA ASP A 531 -4.17 -9.05 -10.74
C ASP A 531 -3.20 -8.01 -10.15
N GLU A 532 -2.44 -8.40 -9.12
CA GLU A 532 -1.41 -7.55 -8.49
C GLU A 532 -0.19 -7.35 -9.40
N TYR A 533 0.06 -8.26 -10.35
CA TYR A 533 1.22 -8.26 -11.23
C TYR A 533 0.97 -7.61 -12.59
N ASP A 534 -0.24 -7.09 -12.82
CA ASP A 534 -0.62 -6.42 -14.06
C ASP A 534 -0.80 -4.91 -13.81
N GLY A 535 0.20 -4.14 -14.23
CA GLY A 535 0.28 -2.70 -14.00
C GLY A 535 -0.47 -1.88 -15.05
N ARG A 536 -0.78 -0.61 -14.73
CA ARG A 536 -1.31 0.37 -15.69
C ARG A 536 -0.24 1.13 -16.44
N THR A 537 0.94 1.27 -15.85
CA THR A 537 2.07 1.95 -16.47
C THR A 537 3.01 0.95 -17.12
N ARG A 538 3.61 1.34 -18.24
CA ARG A 538 4.66 0.53 -18.89
C ARG A 538 5.99 0.61 -18.15
N GLU A 539 6.23 1.74 -17.50
CA GLU A 539 7.43 2.03 -16.71
C GLU A 539 7.05 2.11 -15.22
N PHE A 540 7.97 1.75 -14.33
CA PHE A 540 7.74 1.93 -12.91
C PHE A 540 7.77 3.42 -12.53
N MET A 541 6.87 3.80 -11.64
CA MET A 541 6.78 5.13 -11.05
C MET A 541 7.75 5.25 -9.86
N ARG A 542 8.34 6.43 -9.70
CA ARG A 542 9.10 6.79 -8.50
C ARG A 542 8.18 6.95 -7.30
N ASP A 543 8.68 6.70 -6.11
CA ASP A 543 7.98 7.06 -4.88
C ASP A 543 8.17 8.54 -4.55
N GLU A 544 7.10 9.20 -4.10
CA GLU A 544 7.10 10.58 -3.63
C GLU A 544 6.67 10.65 -2.17
N VAL A 545 7.36 9.86 -1.34
CA VAL A 545 7.08 9.77 0.09
C VAL A 545 7.14 11.16 0.73
N GLY A 546 6.04 11.60 1.33
CA GLY A 546 5.83 12.96 1.81
C GLY A 546 5.64 13.08 3.33
N PHE A 547 5.06 14.22 3.72
CA PHE A 547 4.52 14.46 5.06
C PHE A 547 3.08 13.99 5.20
N ALA A 548 2.39 13.79 4.07
CA ALA A 548 1.08 13.16 4.04
C ALA A 548 1.10 11.81 4.75
N ARG A 549 0.09 11.59 5.60
CA ARG A 549 -0.04 10.39 6.41
C ARG A 549 -0.91 9.37 5.71
N ASN A 550 -0.65 8.10 6.00
CA ASN A 550 -1.55 7.00 5.68
C ASN A 550 -2.71 6.96 6.70
N ALA A 551 -3.40 8.08 6.84
CA ALA A 551 -4.60 8.21 7.67
C ALA A 551 -5.83 7.63 6.96
N ARG A 552 -6.86 7.28 7.72
CA ARG A 552 -8.13 6.83 7.16
C ARG A 552 -8.67 7.80 6.11
N GLY A 553 -9.06 7.27 4.95
CA GLY A 553 -9.56 8.05 3.82
C GLY A 553 -8.47 8.63 2.92
N THR A 554 -7.18 8.39 3.16
CA THR A 554 -6.16 8.75 2.17
C THR A 554 -5.99 7.67 1.11
N ILE A 555 -5.60 8.11 -0.09
CA ILE A 555 -5.33 7.25 -1.25
C ILE A 555 -3.85 7.35 -1.59
N GLY A 556 -3.23 6.19 -1.82
CA GLY A 556 -1.83 6.09 -2.23
C GLY A 556 -1.62 5.15 -3.39
N ILE A 557 -0.35 5.00 -3.79
CA ILE A 557 0.08 4.11 -4.87
C ILE A 557 0.57 2.79 -4.29
N SER A 558 0.04 1.69 -4.82
CA SER A 558 0.55 0.36 -4.46
C SER A 558 1.92 0.13 -5.10
N THR A 559 2.84 -0.42 -4.31
CA THR A 559 4.20 -0.71 -4.75
C THR A 559 4.64 -2.08 -4.24
N ARG A 560 5.56 -2.71 -4.96
CA ARG A 560 6.15 -4.02 -4.63
C ARG A 560 7.61 -3.89 -4.20
N GLY A 561 7.96 -2.70 -3.72
CA GLY A 561 9.31 -2.25 -3.44
C GLY A 561 9.49 -0.78 -3.79
N ARG A 562 10.62 -0.20 -3.38
CA ARG A 562 10.95 1.20 -3.65
C ARG A 562 10.97 1.49 -5.16
N ASP A 563 10.31 2.57 -5.57
CA ASP A 563 10.21 3.02 -6.97
C ASP A 563 9.65 1.93 -7.90
N THR A 564 8.60 1.22 -7.46
CA THR A 564 7.92 0.19 -8.26
C THR A 564 6.41 0.41 -8.39
N GLY A 565 5.94 1.65 -8.22
CA GLY A 565 4.53 1.97 -8.47
C GLY A 565 4.18 1.68 -9.93
N ASP A 566 3.03 1.07 -10.17
CA ASP A 566 2.59 0.68 -11.52
C ASP A 566 1.19 1.23 -11.87
N GLY A 567 0.72 2.23 -11.13
CA GLY A 567 -0.57 2.89 -11.33
C GLY A 567 -1.73 2.23 -10.57
N GLN A 568 -1.50 1.12 -9.86
CA GLN A 568 -2.47 0.61 -8.88
C GLN A 568 -2.61 1.55 -7.69
N ILE A 569 -3.84 1.65 -7.16
CA ILE A 569 -4.19 2.55 -6.06
C ILE A 569 -4.67 1.76 -4.84
N TYR A 570 -4.40 2.29 -3.66
CA TYR A 570 -4.98 1.77 -2.41
C TYR A 570 -5.63 2.87 -1.59
N PHE A 571 -6.62 2.51 -0.77
CA PHE A 571 -7.31 3.41 0.15
C PHE A 571 -7.09 2.92 1.57
N ASN A 572 -6.75 3.84 2.46
CA ASN A 572 -6.60 3.55 3.88
C ASN A 572 -7.97 3.48 4.57
N LEU A 573 -8.34 2.30 5.08
CA LEU A 573 -9.58 2.12 5.84
C LEU A 573 -9.44 2.53 7.31
N VAL A 574 -8.22 2.62 7.82
CA VAL A 574 -7.88 3.07 9.18
C VAL A 574 -6.60 3.90 9.11
N ASP A 575 -6.18 4.52 10.23
CA ASP A 575 -4.86 5.16 10.27
C ASP A 575 -3.77 4.09 10.35
N ASN A 576 -3.07 3.94 9.23
CA ASN A 576 -2.02 2.96 8.99
C ASN A 576 -0.64 3.60 9.19
N VAL A 577 -0.36 3.97 10.44
CA VAL A 577 0.90 4.63 10.86
C VAL A 577 2.14 3.86 10.37
N ARG A 578 2.06 2.53 10.30
CA ARG A 578 3.14 1.66 9.80
C ARG A 578 3.50 1.87 8.33
N LEU A 579 2.63 2.49 7.53
CA LEU A 579 2.87 2.81 6.12
C LEU A 579 3.43 4.22 5.92
N ASP A 580 3.36 5.07 6.96
CA ASP A 580 3.94 6.41 6.90
C ASP A 580 5.43 6.33 6.58
N ARG A 581 5.88 7.24 5.73
CA ARG A 581 7.27 7.33 5.26
C ARG A 581 7.75 6.15 4.41
N ASP A 582 6.89 5.19 4.10
CA ASP A 582 7.25 4.03 3.28
C ASP A 582 6.39 3.95 2.00
N TYR A 583 5.22 4.62 1.97
CA TYR A 583 4.32 4.67 0.81
C TYR A 583 3.91 6.09 0.44
N THR A 584 3.73 6.32 -0.86
CA THR A 584 3.27 7.60 -1.42
C THR A 584 1.77 7.80 -1.21
N VAL A 585 1.40 8.91 -0.58
CA VAL A 585 0.00 9.35 -0.43
C VAL A 585 -0.26 10.50 -1.39
N MET A 586 -1.23 10.32 -2.28
CA MET A 586 -1.51 11.27 -3.37
C MET A 586 -2.84 12.01 -3.23
N ALA A 587 -3.77 11.52 -2.40
CA ALA A 587 -5.06 12.17 -2.21
C ALA A 587 -5.63 11.94 -0.80
N THR A 588 -6.57 12.80 -0.41
CA THR A 588 -7.31 12.66 0.85
C THR A 588 -8.82 12.78 0.62
N MET A 589 -9.61 11.97 1.32
CA MET A 589 -11.06 11.93 1.18
C MET A 589 -11.68 13.24 1.64
N ARG A 590 -12.44 13.86 0.73
CA ARG A 590 -13.31 15.00 1.03
C ARG A 590 -14.72 14.56 1.40
N ARG A 591 -15.27 13.57 0.69
CA ARG A 591 -16.63 13.00 0.88
C ARG A 591 -16.71 11.54 0.42
N GLY A 592 -17.57 10.74 1.04
CA GLY A 592 -17.84 9.35 0.65
C GLY A 592 -17.09 8.27 1.47
N LEU A 593 -16.82 8.51 2.75
CA LEU A 593 -16.20 7.49 3.63
C LEU A 593 -17.11 6.26 3.83
N ASP A 594 -18.42 6.45 3.77
CA ASP A 594 -19.45 5.41 3.80
C ASP A 594 -19.46 4.56 2.53
N VAL A 595 -19.28 5.20 1.36
CA VAL A 595 -19.07 4.49 0.09
C VAL A 595 -17.80 3.65 0.17
N MET A 596 -16.69 4.24 0.65
CA MET A 596 -15.41 3.54 0.83
C MET A 596 -15.54 2.33 1.78
N ASP A 597 -16.24 2.49 2.90
CA ASP A 597 -16.46 1.41 3.88
C ASP A 597 -17.36 0.29 3.36
N SER A 598 -18.13 0.55 2.30
CA SER A 598 -19.04 -0.43 1.69
C SER A 598 -18.38 -1.25 0.59
N ILE A 599 -17.17 -0.88 0.15
CA ILE A 599 -16.46 -1.58 -0.94
C ILE A 599 -16.04 -2.98 -0.51
N GLN A 600 -16.44 -3.96 -1.32
CA GLN A 600 -16.08 -5.36 -1.24
C GLN A 600 -15.32 -5.81 -2.49
N ALA A 601 -14.77 -7.03 -2.43
CA ALA A 601 -13.91 -7.54 -3.50
C ALA A 601 -14.70 -7.62 -4.82
N GLY A 602 -14.13 -7.14 -5.92
CA GLY A 602 -14.81 -7.15 -7.22
C GLY A 602 -15.82 -6.03 -7.46
N ASP A 603 -16.00 -5.10 -6.50
CA ASP A 603 -16.74 -3.87 -6.81
C ASP A 603 -15.98 -3.04 -7.84
N VAL A 604 -16.76 -2.43 -8.75
CA VAL A 604 -16.25 -1.87 -10.00
C VAL A 604 -16.14 -0.35 -9.90
N ILE A 605 -14.97 0.17 -10.25
CA ILE A 605 -14.77 1.60 -10.53
C ILE A 605 -15.49 1.87 -11.85
N GLU A 606 -16.60 2.58 -11.78
CA GLU A 606 -17.37 2.94 -12.97
C GLU A 606 -16.65 4.02 -13.76
N ARG A 607 -16.17 5.05 -13.06
CA ARG A 607 -15.42 6.16 -13.66
C ARG A 607 -14.61 6.94 -12.61
N ILE A 608 -13.47 7.50 -13.03
CA ILE A 608 -12.75 8.52 -12.28
C ILE A 608 -12.69 9.83 -13.10
N GLU A 609 -13.18 10.93 -12.53
CA GLU A 609 -13.18 12.25 -13.18
C GLU A 609 -12.27 13.24 -12.44
N ILE A 610 -11.32 13.85 -13.15
CA ILE A 610 -10.46 14.91 -12.61
C ILE A 610 -11.18 16.26 -12.70
N VAL A 611 -11.44 16.86 -11.54
CA VAL A 611 -12.08 18.17 -11.40
C VAL A 611 -11.03 19.18 -11.02
N ARG A 612 -10.54 19.95 -12.01
CA ARG A 612 -9.56 21.02 -11.81
C ARG A 612 -10.17 22.18 -11.02
N ALA A 613 -9.35 22.86 -10.21
CA ALA A 613 -9.78 24.07 -9.52
C ALA A 613 -10.07 25.18 -10.54
N THR A 614 -11.25 25.80 -10.47
CA THR A 614 -11.52 27.04 -11.21
C THR A 614 -10.62 28.15 -10.67
N SER A 615 -9.76 28.73 -11.52
CA SER A 615 -8.95 29.88 -11.13
C SER A 615 -9.84 30.99 -10.56
N PRO A 616 -9.44 31.69 -9.47
CA PRO A 616 -10.19 32.82 -8.92
C PRO A 616 -10.51 33.90 -9.97
N ALA A 617 -9.69 33.99 -11.02
CA ALA A 617 -9.82 34.94 -12.12
C ALA A 617 -10.97 34.64 -13.11
N CYS A 618 -11.52 33.43 -13.12
CA CYS A 618 -12.54 33.02 -14.11
C CYS A 618 -13.80 32.50 -13.38
N ARG A 619 -14.34 33.32 -12.47
CA ARG A 619 -15.71 33.17 -11.93
C ARG A 619 -16.71 33.84 -12.89
N PRO A 620 -17.82 33.18 -13.26
CA PRO A 620 -18.91 33.85 -13.97
C PRO A 620 -19.48 34.98 -13.09
N GLY A 621 -19.41 36.23 -13.56
CA GLY A 621 -19.93 37.40 -12.85
C GLY A 621 -18.90 38.33 -12.19
N ALA A 622 -17.60 38.01 -12.23
CA ALA A 622 -16.57 38.97 -11.81
C ALA A 622 -16.29 39.99 -12.94
N ARG A 623 -16.40 41.29 -12.66
CA ARG A 623 -16.03 42.36 -13.62
C ARG A 623 -14.56 42.17 -14.05
N PRO A 624 -14.24 42.24 -15.35
CA PRO A 624 -12.87 42.07 -15.81
C PRO A 624 -12.00 43.21 -15.28
N SER A 625 -11.03 42.88 -14.42
CA SER A 625 -9.96 43.81 -14.09
C SER A 625 -8.95 43.82 -15.25
N ARG A 626 -8.34 44.98 -15.54
CA ARG A 626 -7.37 45.17 -16.64
C ARG A 626 -6.06 44.36 -16.50
N ARG A 627 -5.98 43.43 -15.54
CA ARG A 627 -4.85 42.52 -15.29
C ARG A 627 -5.22 41.04 -15.47
N ALA A 628 -6.23 40.71 -16.28
CA ALA A 628 -6.53 39.32 -16.62
C ALA A 628 -5.45 38.74 -17.55
N SER A 629 -4.94 37.55 -17.19
CA SER A 629 -3.98 36.76 -17.98
C SER A 629 -4.59 36.32 -19.33
N PRO A 630 -3.82 36.16 -20.42
CA PRO A 630 -4.33 35.75 -21.74
C PRO A 630 -4.97 34.35 -21.78
N SER A 631 -4.85 33.56 -20.71
CA SER A 631 -5.27 32.16 -20.64
C SER A 631 -6.77 31.92 -20.40
N CYS A 632 -7.61 32.95 -20.45
CA CYS A 632 -9.08 32.82 -20.47
C CYS A 632 -9.65 33.46 -21.76
N ARG A 633 -9.23 32.95 -22.93
CA ARG A 633 -9.91 33.15 -24.22
C ARG A 633 -10.34 31.81 -24.79
#